data_AF-A0A0Q8W7S6-F1
#
_entry.id   AF-A0A0Q8W7S6-F1
#
_cell.length_a   1.000
_cell.length_b   1.000
_cell.length_c   1.000
_cell.angle_alpha   90.00
_cell.angle_beta   90.00
_cell.angle_gamma   90.00
#
_symmetry.space_group_name_H-M   'P 1'
#
loop_
_entity.id
_entity.type
_entity.pdbx_description
1 polymer ?
#
loop_
_entity_poly.entity_id
_entity_poly.type
_entity_poly.pdbx_seq_one_letter_code
_entity_poly.pdbx_strand_id
1 'polypeptide(L)'
;MDSSEDRIRALQRVAFGVDATADQRAQALAELAALDSDPERQGSAETDAAAAAGATAAPAPPGSGSTGAESTGAGSTGADDAGRRRLIRWTVAAAAAGIALGGLLGWIVASVLAESEAPSAGPPAATADPGLPLEDTELLAMFDRLPPAAESARVAAVEDAIDPESVRLLATRVDGPTAFLARTAEGGDVCLVILLPNGTARSECTVEGRLPSDGLTISYGAYGYGLAAAQLDPTGSVSLGLVISY
;
A
#
# COMPACT_ATOMS: atom_id res chain seq x y z
N MET A 1 -10.55 2.66 -28.82
CA MET A 1 -9.71 1.68 -28.10
C MET A 1 -8.46 1.52 -28.92
N ASP A 2 -7.31 1.87 -28.32
CA ASP A 2 -6.05 1.85 -29.03
C ASP A 2 -5.55 0.42 -29.20
N SER A 3 -5.26 0.05 -30.45
CA SER A 3 -4.71 -1.26 -30.84
C SER A 3 -3.49 -1.69 -29.99
N SER A 4 -2.73 -0.70 -29.49
CA SER A 4 -1.56 -0.93 -28.65
C SER A 4 -1.91 -1.37 -27.22
N GLU A 5 -3.01 -0.90 -26.63
CA GLU A 5 -3.44 -1.30 -25.28
C GLU A 5 -3.94 -2.75 -25.26
N ASP A 6 -4.72 -3.14 -26.28
CA ASP A 6 -5.20 -4.51 -26.42
C ASP A 6 -4.05 -5.51 -26.62
N ARG A 7 -3.01 -5.09 -27.35
CA ARG A 7 -1.79 -5.87 -27.52
C ARG A 7 -1.03 -6.06 -26.20
N ILE A 8 -0.87 -4.99 -25.40
CA ILE A 8 -0.22 -5.09 -24.09
C ILE A 8 -0.98 -6.04 -23.17
N ARG A 9 -2.33 -5.94 -23.12
CA ARG A 9 -3.17 -6.80 -22.30
C ARG A 9 -3.08 -8.27 -22.72
N ALA A 10 -2.97 -8.55 -24.02
CA ALA A 10 -2.75 -9.90 -24.53
C ALA A 10 -1.39 -10.47 -24.11
N LEU A 11 -0.31 -9.68 -24.21
CA LEU A 11 1.03 -10.08 -23.79
C LEU A 11 1.11 -10.35 -22.28
N GLN A 12 0.48 -9.50 -21.45
CA GLN A 12 0.41 -9.72 -20.00
C GLN A 12 -0.31 -11.01 -19.63
N ARG A 13 -1.40 -11.34 -20.34
CA ARG A 13 -2.12 -12.61 -20.13
C ARG A 13 -1.25 -13.83 -20.43
N VAL A 14 -0.35 -13.74 -21.42
CA VAL A 14 0.59 -14.83 -21.75
C VAL A 14 1.75 -14.86 -20.74
N ALA A 15 2.34 -13.71 -20.40
CA ALA A 15 3.46 -13.61 -19.48
C ALA A 15 3.14 -14.14 -18.07
N PHE A 16 1.92 -13.93 -17.60
CA PHE A 16 1.47 -14.30 -16.25
C PHE A 16 0.39 -15.39 -16.22
N GLY A 17 0.04 -15.95 -17.38
CA GLY A 17 -1.00 -16.98 -17.51
C GLY A 17 -0.50 -18.37 -17.10
N VAL A 18 -1.38 -19.15 -16.48
CA VAL A 18 -1.09 -20.52 -16.03
C VAL A 18 -0.92 -21.52 -17.18
N ASP A 19 -1.50 -21.23 -18.35
CA ASP A 19 -1.49 -22.11 -19.51
C ASP A 19 -0.31 -21.87 -20.46
N ALA A 20 0.52 -20.85 -20.21
CA ALA A 20 1.62 -20.47 -21.09
C ALA A 20 2.91 -21.26 -20.79
N THR A 21 3.54 -21.75 -21.86
CA THR A 21 4.85 -22.42 -21.75
C THR A 21 5.94 -21.43 -21.31
N ALA A 22 7.08 -21.93 -20.85
CA ALA A 22 8.20 -21.08 -20.43
C ALA A 22 8.73 -20.20 -21.58
N ASP A 23 8.80 -20.76 -22.79
CA ASP A 23 9.27 -20.04 -23.98
C ASP A 23 8.30 -18.92 -24.39
N GLN A 24 6.99 -19.18 -24.33
CA GLN A 24 5.96 -18.17 -24.60
C GLN A 24 6.00 -17.03 -23.60
N ARG A 25 6.24 -17.34 -22.31
CA ARG A 25 6.41 -16.33 -21.27
C ARG A 25 7.66 -15.48 -21.50
N ALA A 26 8.79 -16.11 -21.81
CA ALA A 26 10.03 -15.39 -22.09
C ALA A 26 9.88 -14.45 -23.30
N GLN A 27 9.24 -14.90 -24.38
CA GLN A 27 8.97 -14.08 -25.55
C GLN A 27 8.01 -12.92 -25.25
N ALA A 28 6.94 -13.16 -24.50
CA ALA A 28 5.98 -12.12 -24.13
C ALA A 28 6.62 -11.03 -23.24
N LEU A 29 7.50 -11.41 -22.31
CA LEU A 29 8.25 -10.46 -21.48
C LEU A 29 9.24 -9.64 -22.32
N ALA A 30 9.91 -10.25 -23.30
CA ALA A 30 10.81 -9.53 -24.20
C ALA A 30 10.06 -8.51 -25.06
N GLU A 31 8.86 -8.84 -25.56
CA GLU A 31 8.02 -7.89 -26.30
C GLU A 31 7.48 -6.77 -25.42
N LEU A 32 7.10 -7.05 -24.17
CA LEU A 32 6.68 -6.01 -23.22
C LEU A 32 7.81 -5.03 -22.92
N ALA A 33 9.04 -5.52 -22.70
CA ALA A 33 10.21 -4.66 -22.47
C ALA A 33 10.53 -3.78 -23.69
N ALA A 34 10.35 -4.32 -24.91
CA ALA A 34 10.53 -3.56 -26.15
C ALA A 34 9.50 -2.43 -26.30
N LEU A 35 8.24 -2.64 -25.89
CA LEU A 35 7.19 -1.63 -25.94
C LEU A 35 7.36 -0.51 -24.92
N ASP A 36 8.00 -0.80 -23.78
CA ASP A 36 8.29 0.18 -22.72
C ASP A 36 9.47 1.09 -23.11
N SER A 37 10.39 0.57 -23.92
CA SER A 37 11.56 1.30 -24.40
C SER A 37 11.28 2.19 -25.62
N ASP A 38 10.03 2.31 -26.06
CA ASP A 38 9.65 3.12 -27.22
C ASP A 38 9.57 4.61 -26.83
N PRO A 39 10.53 5.45 -27.28
CA PRO A 39 10.65 6.84 -26.83
C PRO A 39 9.49 7.73 -27.31
N GLU A 40 8.77 7.34 -28.37
CA GLU A 40 7.62 8.12 -28.87
C GLU A 40 6.45 8.14 -27.88
N ARG A 41 6.37 7.12 -27.01
CA ARG A 41 5.32 7.00 -25.99
C ARG A 41 5.59 7.84 -24.75
N GLN A 42 6.86 8.05 -24.41
CA GLN A 42 7.25 8.86 -23.24
C GLN A 42 7.02 10.36 -23.47
N GLY A 43 7.15 10.85 -24.71
CA GLY A 43 6.95 12.28 -25.03
C GLY A 43 5.51 12.80 -24.95
N SER A 44 4.51 11.91 -24.97
CA SER A 44 3.10 12.31 -24.94
C SER A 44 2.54 12.48 -23.51
N ALA A 45 3.13 11.80 -22.51
CA ALA A 45 2.69 11.90 -21.12
C ALA A 45 3.10 13.23 -20.45
N GLU A 46 4.18 13.87 -20.92
CA GLU A 46 4.68 15.12 -20.34
C GLU A 46 3.92 16.37 -20.83
N THR A 47 3.25 16.28 -21.97
CA THR A 47 2.52 17.42 -22.56
C THR A 47 1.12 17.60 -21.94
N ASP A 48 0.48 16.53 -21.48
CA ASP A 48 -0.83 16.59 -20.81
C ASP A 48 -0.74 17.04 -19.33
N ALA A 49 0.42 16.91 -18.69
CA ALA A 49 0.65 17.43 -17.34
C ALA A 49 0.70 18.97 -17.28
N ALA A 50 1.03 19.64 -18.39
CA ALA A 50 1.11 21.10 -18.46
C ALA A 50 -0.25 21.78 -18.77
N ALA A 51 -1.25 21.04 -19.24
CA ALA A 51 -2.56 21.60 -19.65
C ALA A 51 -3.64 21.54 -18.54
N ALA A 52 -3.42 20.78 -17.46
CA ALA A 52 -4.41 20.58 -16.39
C ALA A 52 -4.42 21.67 -15.29
N ALA A 53 -3.56 22.69 -15.37
CA ALA A 53 -3.44 23.74 -14.35
C ALA A 53 -4.39 24.94 -14.53
N GLY A 54 -5.37 24.89 -15.44
CA GLY A 54 -6.27 26.02 -15.67
C GLY A 54 -7.63 25.66 -16.27
N ALA A 55 -8.55 25.12 -15.48
CA ALA A 55 -9.98 25.16 -15.82
C ALA A 55 -10.87 24.93 -14.58
N THR A 56 -11.14 26.02 -13.87
CA THR A 56 -12.28 26.15 -12.97
C THR A 56 -13.55 26.36 -13.81
N ALA A 57 -14.48 25.41 -13.84
CA ALA A 57 -15.94 25.64 -13.94
C ALA A 57 -16.71 24.31 -14.05
N ALA A 58 -17.62 24.07 -13.10
CA ALA A 58 -18.70 23.11 -13.22
C ALA A 58 -19.75 23.58 -14.24
N PRO A 59 -20.43 22.65 -14.94
CA PRO A 59 -21.90 22.62 -14.83
C PRO A 59 -22.51 21.21 -14.78
N ALA A 60 -23.78 21.20 -14.37
CA ALA A 60 -24.70 20.13 -14.00
C ALA A 60 -24.96 18.99 -15.04
N PRO A 61 -25.55 17.85 -14.61
CA PRO A 61 -25.82 16.70 -15.47
C PRO A 61 -27.17 16.79 -16.20
N PRO A 62 -27.28 16.25 -17.43
CA PRO A 62 -28.55 15.82 -17.99
C PRO A 62 -28.69 14.29 -17.96
N GLY A 63 -29.90 13.84 -17.60
CA GLY A 63 -30.29 12.44 -17.65
C GLY A 63 -30.82 11.96 -19.00
N SER A 64 -31.37 10.74 -18.96
CA SER A 64 -32.21 10.03 -19.95
C SER A 64 -31.52 9.23 -21.06
N GLY A 65 -31.36 7.93 -20.78
CA GLY A 65 -32.12 6.86 -21.46
C GLY A 65 -31.66 6.37 -22.84
N SER A 66 -31.37 5.06 -22.95
CA SER A 66 -32.00 4.18 -23.95
C SER A 66 -31.66 2.71 -23.72
N THR A 67 -32.72 1.92 -23.71
CA THR A 67 -32.84 0.47 -23.84
C THR A 67 -32.24 -0.12 -25.13
N GLY A 68 -31.74 -1.36 -25.04
CA GLY A 68 -31.49 -2.30 -26.13
C GLY A 68 -30.88 -3.60 -25.55
N ALA A 69 -31.67 -4.60 -25.17
CA ALA A 69 -32.24 -5.66 -26.02
C ALA A 69 -31.21 -6.74 -26.47
N GLU A 70 -31.41 -7.93 -25.90
CA GLU A 70 -31.25 -9.28 -26.48
C GLU A 70 -29.94 -9.71 -27.16
N SER A 71 -29.28 -10.69 -26.54
CA SER A 71 -28.82 -11.87 -27.29
C SER A 71 -28.95 -13.14 -26.47
N THR A 72 -30.00 -13.86 -26.82
CA THR A 72 -30.36 -15.21 -26.42
C THR A 72 -29.41 -16.19 -27.13
N GLY A 73 -28.42 -16.73 -26.42
CA GLY A 73 -27.57 -17.82 -26.89
C GLY A 73 -28.05 -19.16 -26.34
N ALA A 74 -29.05 -19.75 -26.97
CA ALA A 74 -29.44 -21.15 -26.76
C ALA A 74 -28.60 -22.07 -27.64
N GLY A 75 -27.99 -23.11 -27.05
CA GLY A 75 -27.48 -24.24 -27.82
C GLY A 75 -26.40 -25.07 -27.13
N SER A 76 -26.81 -26.11 -26.40
CA SER A 76 -26.27 -27.47 -26.55
C SER A 76 -26.95 -28.41 -25.55
N THR A 77 -27.90 -29.17 -26.05
CA THR A 77 -28.48 -30.36 -25.43
C THR A 77 -27.59 -31.57 -25.68
N GLY A 78 -27.33 -32.35 -24.61
CA GLY A 78 -27.29 -33.80 -24.70
C GLY A 78 -25.91 -34.46 -24.65
N ALA A 79 -25.44 -34.77 -23.44
CA ALA A 79 -24.79 -36.04 -23.11
C ALA A 79 -24.68 -36.21 -21.59
N ASP A 80 -25.03 -37.40 -21.11
CA ASP A 80 -24.58 -38.02 -19.84
C ASP A 80 -25.22 -37.62 -18.49
N ASP A 81 -26.52 -37.89 -18.34
CA ASP A 81 -27.23 -37.85 -17.05
C ASP A 81 -26.80 -38.94 -16.03
N ALA A 82 -26.01 -39.95 -16.44
CA ALA A 82 -25.52 -41.00 -15.54
C ALA A 82 -24.24 -40.61 -14.77
N GLY A 83 -23.40 -39.72 -15.32
CA GLY A 83 -22.16 -39.25 -14.68
C GLY A 83 -22.38 -38.10 -13.69
N ARG A 84 -23.41 -37.27 -13.94
CA ARG A 84 -23.68 -36.03 -13.19
C ARG A 84 -24.04 -36.28 -11.71
N ARG A 85 -24.75 -37.37 -11.40
CA ARG A 85 -25.10 -37.74 -10.02
C ARG A 85 -23.89 -38.17 -9.17
N ARG A 86 -22.81 -38.65 -9.78
CA ARG A 86 -21.58 -39.05 -9.07
C ARG A 86 -20.66 -37.87 -8.78
N LEU A 87 -20.63 -36.88 -9.69
CA LEU A 87 -19.90 -35.61 -9.52
C LEU A 87 -20.54 -34.68 -8.47
N ILE A 88 -21.88 -34.61 -8.41
CA ILE A 88 -22.59 -33.80 -7.39
C ILE A 88 -22.31 -34.32 -5.97
N ARG A 89 -22.09 -35.63 -5.78
CA ARG A 89 -21.73 -36.19 -4.46
C ARG A 89 -20.32 -35.81 -4.01
N TRP A 90 -19.40 -35.57 -4.94
CA TRP A 90 -18.03 -35.16 -4.62
C TRP A 90 -17.91 -33.66 -4.32
N THR A 91 -18.67 -32.81 -5.00
CA THR A 91 -18.65 -31.35 -4.73
C THR A 91 -19.29 -31.00 -3.39
N VAL A 92 -20.33 -31.72 -2.95
CA VAL A 92 -20.94 -31.52 -1.63
C VAL A 92 -19.99 -31.92 -0.50
N ALA A 93 -19.20 -32.98 -0.67
CA ALA A 93 -18.22 -33.40 0.34
C ALA A 93 -17.05 -32.41 0.47
N ALA A 94 -16.58 -31.83 -0.65
CA ALA A 94 -15.53 -30.81 -0.63
C ALA A 94 -16.01 -29.47 -0.04
N ALA A 95 -17.26 -29.06 -0.33
CA ALA A 95 -17.84 -27.85 0.24
C ALA A 95 -18.02 -27.93 1.76
N ALA A 96 -18.39 -29.10 2.30
CA ALA A 96 -18.54 -29.29 3.75
C ALA A 96 -17.19 -29.21 4.50
N ALA A 97 -16.10 -29.72 3.91
CA ALA A 97 -14.76 -29.61 4.50
C ALA A 97 -14.25 -28.17 4.55
N GLY A 98 -14.54 -27.37 3.52
CA GLY A 98 -14.21 -25.93 3.49
C GLY A 98 -14.96 -25.12 4.57
N ILE A 99 -16.26 -25.40 4.79
CA ILE A 99 -17.06 -24.71 5.81
C ILE A 99 -16.59 -25.07 7.23
N ALA A 100 -16.18 -26.32 7.47
CA ALA A 100 -15.67 -26.74 8.78
C ALA A 100 -14.30 -26.10 9.12
N LEU A 101 -13.40 -25.96 8.14
CA LEU A 101 -12.10 -25.29 8.32
C LEU A 101 -12.24 -23.76 8.41
N GLY A 102 -13.16 -23.15 7.65
CA GLY A 102 -13.45 -21.71 7.73
C GLY A 102 -14.14 -21.29 9.04
N GLY A 103 -15.03 -22.13 9.58
CA GLY A 103 -15.74 -21.85 10.83
C GLY A 103 -14.84 -21.76 12.07
N LEU A 104 -13.76 -22.54 12.12
CA LEU A 104 -12.80 -22.52 13.24
C LEU A 104 -11.89 -21.29 13.22
N LEU A 105 -11.51 -20.79 12.04
CA LEU A 105 -10.71 -19.57 11.92
C LEU A 105 -11.54 -18.29 12.06
N GLY A 106 -12.84 -18.34 11.72
CA GLY A 106 -13.74 -17.19 11.83
C GLY A 106 -14.09 -16.77 13.27
N TRP A 107 -14.00 -17.69 14.25
CA TRP A 107 -14.36 -17.39 15.64
C TRP A 107 -13.32 -16.54 16.39
N ILE A 108 -12.05 -16.59 15.99
CA ILE A 108 -10.99 -15.78 16.63
C ILE A 108 -11.14 -14.29 16.27
N VAL A 109 -11.72 -13.98 15.11
CA VAL A 109 -11.96 -12.59 14.69
C VAL A 109 -13.21 -11.99 15.37
N ALA A 110 -14.22 -12.80 15.68
CA ALA A 110 -15.46 -12.32 16.28
C ALA A 110 -15.30 -11.91 17.76
N SER A 111 -14.37 -12.53 18.50
CA SER A 111 -14.06 -12.11 19.88
C SER A 111 -13.35 -10.77 19.98
N VAL A 112 -12.74 -10.28 18.89
CA VAL A 112 -12.07 -8.97 18.88
C VAL A 112 -13.08 -7.83 18.62
N LEU A 113 -14.24 -8.12 18.05
CA LEU A 113 -15.26 -7.11 17.71
C LEU A 113 -16.44 -7.06 18.68
N ALA A 114 -16.65 -8.08 19.51
CA ALA A 114 -17.73 -8.09 20.52
C ALA A 114 -17.40 -7.26 21.77
N GLU A 115 -16.16 -6.81 21.92
CA GLU A 115 -15.73 -5.90 23.00
C GLU A 115 -15.74 -4.43 22.54
N SER A 116 -16.59 -4.10 21.56
CA SER A 116 -17.02 -2.72 21.27
C SER A 116 -18.34 -2.44 21.98
N GLU A 117 -18.39 -2.74 23.28
CA GLU A 117 -19.39 -2.15 24.16
C GLU A 117 -19.00 -0.67 24.36
N ALA A 118 -19.96 0.22 24.11
CA ALA A 118 -19.75 1.66 24.03
C ALA A 118 -18.90 2.18 25.21
N PRO A 119 -17.84 2.98 24.97
CA PRO A 119 -17.06 3.55 26.06
C PRO A 119 -17.94 4.52 26.84
N SER A 120 -18.38 4.05 28.00
CA SER A 120 -18.83 4.90 29.09
C SER A 120 -17.68 5.87 29.40
N ALA A 121 -17.97 7.17 29.36
CA ALA A 121 -17.02 8.27 29.50
C ALA A 121 -16.36 8.34 30.89
N GLY A 122 -15.53 7.36 31.21
CA GLY A 122 -14.52 7.44 32.26
C GLY A 122 -13.24 8.03 31.66
N PRO A 123 -12.63 9.07 32.25
CA PRO A 123 -11.36 9.58 31.75
C PRO A 123 -10.32 8.45 31.83
N PRO A 124 -9.64 8.10 30.73
CA PRO A 124 -8.57 7.12 30.79
C PRO A 124 -7.45 7.72 31.65
N ALA A 125 -7.25 7.17 32.85
CA ALA A 125 -6.01 7.32 33.57
C ALA A 125 -4.96 6.47 32.84
N ALA A 126 -4.54 6.93 31.65
CA ALA A 126 -3.36 6.42 31.00
C ALA A 126 -2.19 6.83 31.90
N THR A 127 -1.72 5.89 32.72
CA THR A 127 -0.35 5.95 33.24
C THR A 127 0.55 5.95 32.02
N ALA A 128 0.91 7.16 31.56
CA ALA A 128 1.88 7.35 30.51
C ALA A 128 3.15 6.63 30.95
N ASP A 129 3.44 5.50 30.29
CA ASP A 129 4.69 4.80 30.47
C ASP A 129 5.81 5.81 30.19
N PRO A 130 6.73 6.07 31.13
CA PRO A 130 7.69 7.17 31.02
C PRO A 130 8.71 7.04 29.87
N GLY A 131 8.55 6.07 28.97
CA GLY A 131 9.41 5.85 27.82
C GLY A 131 10.82 5.39 28.20
N LEU A 132 11.51 4.82 27.21
CA LEU A 132 12.92 4.46 27.29
C LEU A 132 13.77 5.69 26.94
N PRO A 133 14.77 6.06 27.75
CA PRO A 133 15.75 7.08 27.35
C PRO A 133 16.43 6.68 26.04
N LEU A 134 16.65 7.64 25.13
CA LEU A 134 17.24 7.36 23.81
C LEU A 134 18.62 6.71 23.90
N GLU A 135 19.40 7.02 24.94
CA GLU A 135 20.70 6.40 25.22
C GLU A 135 20.64 4.89 25.52
N ASP A 136 19.49 4.40 25.97
CA ASP A 136 19.23 2.98 26.24
C ASP A 136 18.66 2.26 25.00
N THR A 137 18.56 2.95 23.86
CA THR A 137 18.05 2.42 22.59
C THR A 137 19.17 2.29 21.55
N GLU A 138 18.92 1.52 20.50
CA GLU A 138 19.84 1.37 19.37
C GLU A 138 19.78 2.53 18.36
N LEU A 139 18.84 3.48 18.54
CA LEU A 139 18.55 4.53 17.57
C LEU A 139 19.72 5.49 17.36
N LEU A 140 20.42 5.86 18.43
CA LEU A 140 21.57 6.77 18.33
C LEU A 140 22.69 6.15 17.49
N ALA A 141 22.97 4.86 17.68
CA ALA A 141 23.96 4.12 16.90
C ALA A 141 23.57 3.98 15.42
N MET A 142 22.30 4.19 15.03
CA MET A 142 21.90 4.18 13.62
C MET A 142 22.45 5.39 12.86
N PHE A 143 22.56 6.56 13.50
CA PHE A 143 23.08 7.78 12.85
C PHE A 143 24.55 7.66 12.43
N ASP A 144 25.32 6.85 13.17
CA ASP A 144 26.72 6.55 12.88
C ASP A 144 26.88 5.45 11.82
N ARG A 145 25.93 4.51 11.75
CA ARG A 145 25.96 3.36 10.83
C ARG A 145 25.41 3.69 9.44
N LEU A 146 24.38 4.54 9.38
CA LEU A 146 23.68 4.87 8.15
C LEU A 146 24.30 6.12 7.50
N PRO A 147 24.44 6.15 6.17
CA PRO A 147 24.87 7.36 5.47
C PRO A 147 23.77 8.43 5.50
N PRO A 148 24.13 9.73 5.39
CA PRO A 148 23.16 10.79 5.18
C PRO A 148 22.26 10.52 3.97
N ALA A 149 20.97 10.81 4.10
CA ALA A 149 20.01 10.67 3.01
C ALA A 149 20.20 11.76 1.95
N ALA A 150 20.02 11.43 0.67
CA ALA A 150 20.07 12.41 -0.41
C ALA A 150 18.91 13.43 -0.34
N GLU A 151 17.80 13.02 0.28
CA GLU A 151 16.59 13.81 0.47
C GLU A 151 16.63 14.67 1.74
N SER A 152 17.78 14.79 2.41
CA SER A 152 17.93 15.47 3.70
C SER A 152 17.29 16.86 3.75
N ALA A 153 17.57 17.70 2.76
CA ALA A 153 17.01 19.06 2.68
C ALA A 153 15.48 19.06 2.56
N ARG A 154 14.91 18.07 1.86
CA ARG A 154 13.46 17.94 1.70
C ARG A 154 12.79 17.45 2.99
N VAL A 155 13.44 16.52 3.69
CA VAL A 155 12.98 16.01 4.98
C VAL A 155 13.05 17.08 6.06
N ALA A 156 14.12 17.88 6.10
CA ALA A 156 14.26 18.98 7.04
C ALA A 156 13.23 20.10 6.80
N ALA A 157 12.72 20.26 5.59
CA ALA A 157 11.66 21.22 5.28
C ALA A 157 10.27 20.79 5.81
N VAL A 158 10.12 19.56 6.31
CA VAL A 158 8.86 19.08 6.91
C VAL A 158 8.61 19.78 8.25
N GLU A 159 9.68 20.02 9.01
CA GLU A 159 9.63 20.63 10.32
C GLU A 159 10.95 21.34 10.62
N ASP A 160 10.89 22.65 10.89
CA ASP A 160 12.07 23.52 11.06
C ASP A 160 13.03 23.06 12.17
N ALA A 161 12.53 22.23 13.09
CA ALA A 161 13.33 21.66 14.17
C ALA A 161 14.25 20.53 13.72
N ILE A 162 14.12 19.98 12.51
CA ILE A 162 14.92 18.84 12.03
C ILE A 162 16.30 19.31 11.53
N ASP A 163 17.38 18.68 12.03
CA ASP A 163 18.73 18.89 11.51
C ASP A 163 18.92 18.16 10.17
N PRO A 164 19.14 18.85 9.04
CA PRO A 164 19.31 18.22 7.74
C PRO A 164 20.52 17.26 7.70
N GLU A 165 21.61 17.56 8.41
CA GLU A 165 22.81 16.71 8.40
C GLU A 165 22.61 15.38 9.14
N SER A 166 21.58 15.32 9.99
CA SER A 166 21.22 14.12 10.76
C SER A 166 20.31 13.15 10.00
N VAL A 167 19.72 13.54 8.87
CA VAL A 167 18.71 12.70 8.19
C VAL A 167 19.34 11.41 7.65
N ARG A 168 18.77 10.26 7.99
CA ARG A 168 19.17 8.92 7.53
C ARG A 168 17.99 8.21 6.88
N LEU A 169 18.25 7.54 5.77
CA LEU A 169 17.26 6.70 5.10
C LEU A 169 17.13 5.37 5.87
N LEU A 170 15.92 5.03 6.31
CA LEU A 170 15.64 3.77 7.00
C LEU A 170 15.12 2.69 6.04
N ALA A 171 14.11 3.03 5.25
CA ALA A 171 13.45 2.11 4.34
C ALA A 171 12.81 2.86 3.17
N THR A 172 12.76 2.21 2.01
CA THR A 172 12.10 2.73 0.81
C THR A 172 11.24 1.66 0.17
N ARG A 173 10.14 2.06 -0.46
CA ARG A 173 9.32 1.21 -1.33
C ARG A 173 9.33 1.80 -2.73
N VAL A 174 9.45 0.93 -3.74
CA VAL A 174 9.59 1.31 -5.16
C VAL A 174 8.51 2.31 -5.62
N ASP A 175 7.26 2.07 -5.23
CA ASP A 175 6.11 2.93 -5.59
C ASP A 175 5.40 3.51 -4.35
N GLY A 176 6.10 3.59 -3.23
CA GLY A 176 5.48 3.78 -1.92
C GLY A 176 6.11 4.88 -1.08
N PRO A 177 5.71 4.96 0.19
CA PRO A 177 6.36 5.85 1.13
C PRO A 177 7.85 5.49 1.30
N THR A 178 8.62 6.49 1.72
CA THR A 178 10.00 6.35 2.19
C THR A 178 10.05 6.79 3.65
N ALA A 179 10.74 6.03 4.50
CA ALA A 179 10.89 6.32 5.92
C ALA A 179 12.31 6.79 6.23
N PHE A 180 12.42 7.84 7.03
CA PHE A 180 13.66 8.47 7.44
C PHE A 180 13.73 8.58 8.97
N LEU A 181 14.95 8.60 9.47
CA LEU A 181 15.29 8.94 10.85
C LEU A 181 16.02 10.28 10.85
N ALA A 182 15.67 11.18 11.75
CA ALA A 182 16.36 12.46 11.89
C ALA A 182 16.50 12.84 13.37
N ARG A 183 17.46 13.70 13.69
CA ARG A 183 17.54 14.38 14.99
C ARG A 183 16.98 15.78 14.86
N THR A 184 16.51 16.31 15.98
CA THR A 184 16.25 17.75 16.09
C THR A 184 17.56 18.54 16.10
N ALA A 185 17.52 19.81 15.70
CA ALA A 185 18.65 20.73 15.67
C ALA A 185 19.24 20.98 17.07
N GLU A 186 18.42 20.82 18.12
CA GLU A 186 18.85 20.86 19.51
C GLU A 186 19.54 19.55 19.95
N GLY A 187 19.37 18.48 19.18
CA GLY A 187 20.00 17.18 19.39
C GLY A 187 19.38 16.31 20.50
N GLY A 188 18.34 16.80 21.16
CA GLY A 188 17.68 16.11 22.28
C GLY A 188 16.66 15.05 21.85
N ASP A 189 16.11 15.16 20.64
CA ASP A 189 15.02 14.31 20.18
C ASP A 189 15.31 13.68 18.82
N VAL A 190 14.66 12.54 18.57
CA VAL A 190 14.73 11.77 17.34
C VAL A 190 13.34 11.70 16.72
N CYS A 191 13.27 11.98 15.42
CA CYS A 191 12.05 11.97 14.64
C CYS A 191 12.07 10.83 13.63
N LEU A 192 10.99 10.05 13.60
CA LEU A 192 10.61 9.24 12.45
C LEU A 192 9.89 10.15 11.46
N VAL A 193 10.24 10.07 10.18
CA VAL A 193 9.59 10.85 9.12
C VAL A 193 9.19 9.92 7.98
N ILE A 194 7.94 10.00 7.54
CA ILE A 194 7.49 9.37 6.30
C ILE A 194 7.33 10.45 5.22
N LEU A 195 7.89 10.20 4.05
CA LEU A 195 7.66 10.98 2.83
C LEU A 195 6.93 10.13 1.80
N LEU A 196 5.84 10.65 1.25
CA LEU A 196 5.09 10.03 0.16
C LEU A 196 5.62 10.46 -1.21
N PRO A 197 5.36 9.67 -2.28
CA PRO A 197 5.78 10.00 -3.64
C PRO A 197 5.29 11.37 -4.14
N ASN A 198 4.09 11.78 -3.72
CA ASN A 198 3.51 13.09 -4.06
C ASN A 198 4.16 14.27 -3.30
N GLY A 199 5.16 13.99 -2.46
CA GLY A 199 5.89 14.98 -1.66
C GLY A 199 5.23 15.36 -0.34
N THR A 200 4.10 14.76 0.02
CA THR A 200 3.51 14.98 1.34
C THR A 200 4.31 14.20 2.39
N ALA A 201 4.51 14.80 3.56
CA ALA A 201 5.26 14.18 4.64
C ALA A 201 4.52 14.23 5.96
N ARG A 202 4.92 13.37 6.89
CA ARG A 202 4.50 13.40 8.29
C ARG A 202 5.65 12.95 9.17
N SER A 203 5.82 13.62 10.31
CA SER A 203 6.80 13.29 11.34
C SER A 203 6.11 12.86 12.63
N GLU A 204 6.84 12.09 13.43
CA GLU A 204 6.58 11.87 14.86
C GLU A 204 7.93 11.81 15.57
N CYS A 205 8.07 12.57 16.64
CA CYS A 205 9.33 12.70 17.38
C CYS A 205 9.19 12.17 18.80
N THR A 206 10.32 11.77 19.37
CA THR A 206 10.44 11.60 20.81
C THR A 206 10.17 12.93 21.53
N VAL A 207 9.90 12.84 22.83
CA VAL A 207 9.72 13.99 23.70
C VAL A 207 10.70 13.88 24.85
N GLU A 208 11.51 14.93 25.05
CA GLU A 208 12.52 14.99 26.11
C GLU A 208 13.53 13.84 26.04
N GLY A 209 13.90 13.42 24.83
CA GLY A 209 14.84 12.33 24.59
C GLY A 209 14.33 10.96 25.03
N ARG A 210 13.01 10.79 25.13
CA ARG A 210 12.38 9.53 25.54
C ARG A 210 11.56 8.92 24.41
N LEU A 211 11.90 7.68 24.08
CA LEU A 211 11.20 6.85 23.11
C LEU A 211 10.03 6.13 23.81
N PRO A 212 8.80 6.16 23.27
CA PRO A 212 7.71 5.32 23.78
C PRO A 212 8.11 3.84 23.77
N SER A 213 7.57 3.04 24.70
CA SER A 213 7.89 1.60 24.79
C SER A 213 7.50 0.81 23.52
N ASP A 214 6.44 1.26 22.83
CA ASP A 214 6.00 0.71 21.55
C ASP A 214 6.75 1.29 20.32
N GLY A 215 7.70 2.21 20.54
CA GLY A 215 8.44 2.91 19.49
C GLY A 215 7.73 4.16 18.93
N LEU A 216 8.20 4.67 17.80
CA LEU A 216 7.53 5.75 17.04
C LEU A 216 6.66 5.13 15.96
N THR A 217 5.42 5.60 15.79
CA THR A 217 4.44 5.03 14.87
C THR A 217 3.65 6.09 14.11
N ILE A 218 3.93 6.23 12.82
CA ILE A 218 3.21 7.15 11.96
C ILE A 218 2.19 6.37 11.14
N SER A 219 0.93 6.78 11.24
CA SER A 219 -0.13 6.38 10.31
C SER A 219 -0.62 7.60 9.52
N TYR A 220 -0.65 7.48 8.20
CA TYR A 220 -1.02 8.57 7.31
C TYR A 220 -1.87 8.08 6.14
N GLY A 221 -3.12 8.50 6.10
CA GLY A 221 -4.02 8.26 4.97
C GLY A 221 -3.92 9.40 3.96
N ALA A 222 -3.53 9.08 2.73
CA ALA A 222 -3.56 10.03 1.61
C ALA A 222 -4.63 9.62 0.60
N TYR A 223 -5.42 10.59 0.12
CA TYR A 223 -6.35 10.35 -0.98
C TYR A 223 -5.58 9.82 -2.19
N GLY A 224 -6.00 8.64 -2.70
CA GLY A 224 -5.41 7.99 -3.88
C GLY A 224 -4.22 7.04 -3.60
N TYR A 225 -3.61 7.08 -2.41
CA TYR A 225 -2.46 6.23 -2.08
C TYR A 225 -2.75 5.20 -0.98
N GLY A 226 -3.92 5.28 -0.33
CA GLY A 226 -4.26 4.41 0.79
C GLY A 226 -3.64 4.88 2.10
N LEU A 227 -3.56 3.97 3.07
CA LEU A 227 -2.96 4.22 4.38
C LEU A 227 -1.49 3.79 4.36
N ALA A 228 -0.58 4.77 4.41
CA ALA A 228 0.83 4.54 4.68
C ALA A 228 1.04 4.43 6.20
N ALA A 229 1.86 3.47 6.62
CA ALA A 229 2.24 3.32 8.01
C ALA A 229 3.74 3.04 8.13
N ALA A 230 4.40 3.66 9.09
CA ALA A 230 5.75 3.27 9.49
C ALA A 230 5.82 3.14 11.00
N GLN A 231 6.57 2.16 11.47
CA GLN A 231 6.90 1.99 12.88
C GLN A 231 8.40 1.80 13.02
N LEU A 232 8.98 2.49 13.99
CA LEU A 232 10.38 2.35 14.39
C LEU A 232 10.42 1.90 15.84
N ASP A 233 10.97 0.70 16.08
CA ASP A 233 11.06 0.13 17.42
C ASP A 233 12.34 0.59 18.18
N PRO A 234 12.44 0.35 19.49
CA PRO A 234 13.62 0.69 20.29
C PRO A 234 14.92 -0.02 19.88
N THR A 235 14.81 -1.13 19.12
CA THR A 235 15.96 -1.88 18.60
C THR A 235 16.48 -1.32 17.28
N GLY A 236 15.80 -0.31 16.71
CA GLY A 236 16.11 0.27 15.42
C GLY A 236 15.54 -0.50 14.23
N SER A 237 14.68 -1.50 14.44
CA SER A 237 13.99 -2.15 13.34
C SER A 237 12.86 -1.25 12.84
N VAL A 238 12.76 -1.12 11.53
CA VAL A 238 11.73 -0.33 10.86
C VAL A 238 10.76 -1.25 10.13
N SER A 239 9.46 -1.02 10.31
CA SER A 239 8.41 -1.58 9.46
C SER A 239 7.78 -0.47 8.63
N LEU A 240 7.54 -0.73 7.35
CA LEU A 240 6.98 0.23 6.41
C LEU A 240 5.90 -0.44 5.56
N GLY A 241 4.67 -0.02 5.77
CA GLY A 241 3.46 -0.60 5.18
C GLY A 241 2.71 0.39 4.29
N LEU A 242 1.97 -0.16 3.33
CA LEU A 242 0.96 0.55 2.55
C LEU A 242 -0.27 -0.35 2.48
N VAL A 243 -1.40 0.12 3.01
CA VAL A 243 -2.69 -0.57 2.96
C VAL A 243 -3.57 0.14 1.94
N ILE A 244 -3.86 -0.56 0.85
CA ILE A 244 -4.75 -0.07 -0.21
C ILE A 244 -6.16 -0.57 0.10
N SER A 245 -7.06 0.33 0.47
CA SER A 245 -8.49 0.06 0.59
C SER A 245 -9.16 0.34 -0.76
N TYR A 246 -9.75 -0.69 -1.37
CA TYR A 246 -10.53 -0.59 -2.61
C TYR A 246 -12.01 -0.37 -2.33
#